data_AF-A0A7V9AQR9-F1
#
_entry.id   AF-A0A7V9AQR9-F1
#
_cell.length_a   1.000
_cell.length_b   1.000
_cell.length_c   1.000
_cell.angle_alpha   90.00
_cell.angle_beta   90.00
_cell.angle_gamma   90.00
#
_symmetry.space_group_name_H-M   'P 1'
#
loop_
_entity.id
_entity.type
_entity.pdbx_description
1 polymer ?
#
loop_
_entity_poly.entity_id
_entity_poly.type
_entity_poly.pdbx_seq_one_letter_code
_entity_poly.pdbx_strand_id
1 'polypeptide(L)' 'MKHRSPYIWLGLLLVLSGCASQAKPDYQKFYEHHPRTILVLPPANKTTAVDAPPIFLTTVTRPFEKRGYYVIPIYIA' A
#
# COMPACT_ATOMS: atom_id res chain seq x y z
N MET A 1 -6.33 -41.33 32.62
CA MET A 1 -5.60 -40.14 32.16
C MET A 1 -4.79 -40.46 30.89
N LYS A 2 -5.40 -40.57 29.69
CA LYS A 2 -4.63 -40.69 28.43
C LYS A 2 -5.53 -40.53 27.20
N HIS A 3 -5.66 -39.31 26.67
CA HIS A 3 -6.14 -39.07 25.29
C HIS A 3 -5.83 -37.63 24.88
N ARG A 4 -4.55 -37.27 24.80
CA ARG A 4 -4.12 -36.02 24.15
C ARG A 4 -4.00 -36.30 22.66
N SER A 5 -5.10 -36.12 21.94
CA SER A 5 -5.16 -36.25 20.48
C SER A 5 -4.34 -35.14 19.83
N PRO A 6 -3.23 -35.45 19.13
CA PRO A 6 -2.32 -34.46 18.55
C PRO A 6 -2.92 -33.73 17.33
N TYR A 7 -4.02 -34.24 16.77
CA TYR A 7 -4.67 -33.70 15.57
C TYR A 7 -5.34 -32.34 15.81
N ILE A 8 -5.76 -32.05 17.05
CA ILE A 8 -6.38 -30.77 17.42
C ILE A 8 -5.37 -29.62 17.31
N TRP A 9 -4.11 -29.87 17.68
CA TRP A 9 -3.02 -28.90 17.54
C TRP A 9 -2.63 -28.65 16.08
N LEU A 10 -2.68 -29.68 15.24
CA LEU A 10 -2.39 -29.57 13.81
C LEU A 10 -3.46 -28.76 13.07
N GLY A 11 -4.74 -28.95 13.42
CA GLY A 11 -5.84 -28.15 12.87
C GLY A 11 -5.76 -26.67 13.26
N LEU A 12 -5.34 -26.37 14.50
CA LEU A 12 -5.17 -25.00 14.97
C LEU A 12 -4.07 -24.26 14.20
N LEU A 13 -2.94 -24.91 13.90
CA LEU A 13 -1.85 -24.30 13.12
C LEU A 13 -2.25 -23.95 11.69
N LEU A 14 -3.16 -24.72 11.08
CA LEU A 14 -3.62 -24.49 9.70
C LEU A 14 -4.52 -23.25 9.58
N VAL A 15 -5.26 -22.90 10.63
CA VAL A 15 -6.15 -21.71 10.62
C VAL A 15 -5.35 -20.41 10.73
N LEU A 16 -4.11 -20.45 11.23
CA LEU A 16 -3.27 -19.26 11.41
C LEU A 16 -2.41 -18.89 10.19
N SER A 17 -2.35 -19.70 9.13
CA SER A 17 -1.43 -19.48 8.00
C SER A 17 -1.94 -18.53 6.89
N GLY A 18 -2.88 -17.61 7.20
CA GLY A 18 -3.54 -16.76 6.20
C GLY A 18 -2.79 -15.49 5.75
N CYS A 19 -1.66 -15.15 6.36
CA CYS A 19 -0.96 -13.90 6.05
C CYS A 19 0.05 -14.07 4.90
N ALA A 20 -0.43 -14.00 3.66
CA ALA A 20 0.42 -13.90 2.48
C ALA A 20 0.75 -12.42 2.20
N SER A 21 1.95 -11.97 2.56
CA SER A 21 2.45 -10.64 2.20
C SER A 21 3.07 -10.70 0.81
N GLN A 22 2.60 -9.84 -0.11
CA GLN A 22 3.22 -9.69 -1.43
C GLN A 22 4.59 -9.02 -1.29
N ALA A 23 5.58 -9.54 -2.02
CA ALA A 23 6.89 -8.91 -2.10
C ALA A 23 6.75 -7.48 -2.63
N LYS A 24 7.29 -6.50 -1.88
CA LYS A 24 7.28 -5.10 -2.31
C LYS A 24 8.28 -4.91 -3.45
N PRO A 25 7.97 -4.05 -4.44
CA PRO A 25 8.95 -3.67 -5.45
C PRO A 25 10.19 -3.04 -4.80
N ASP A 26 11.37 -3.25 -5.41
CA ASP A 26 12.59 -2.61 -4.97
C ASP A 26 12.64 -1.16 -5.42
N TYR A 27 12.62 -0.25 -4.44
CA TYR A 27 12.69 1.20 -4.64
C TYR A 27 14.02 1.80 -4.12
N GLN A 28 15.05 0.98 -3.85
CA GLN A 28 16.31 1.46 -3.28
C GLN A 28 16.91 2.63 -4.07
N LYS A 29 17.00 2.50 -5.40
CA LYS A 29 17.50 3.57 -6.28
C LYS A 29 16.70 4.87 -6.16
N PHE A 30 15.37 4.78 -6.01
CA PHE A 30 14.53 5.97 -5.86
C PHE A 30 14.82 6.72 -4.55
N TYR A 31 15.06 5.98 -3.46
CA TYR A 31 15.38 6.59 -2.16
C TYR A 31 16.80 7.15 -2.08
N GLU A 32 17.78 6.52 -2.74
CA GLU A 32 19.17 7.00 -2.83
C GLU A 32 19.28 8.37 -3.52
N HIS A 33 18.37 8.67 -4.47
CA HIS A 33 18.36 9.96 -5.17
C HIS A 33 17.76 11.12 -4.37
N HIS A 34 17.16 10.87 -3.20
CA HIS A 34 16.56 11.89 -2.32
C HIS A 34 15.74 12.96 -3.07
N PRO A 35 14.70 12.57 -3.83
CA PRO A 35 13.92 13.52 -4.61
C PRO A 35 13.23 14.53 -3.69
N ARG A 36 13.35 15.82 -3.99
CA ARG A 36 12.65 16.88 -3.24
C ARG A 36 11.26 17.17 -3.79
N THR A 37 11.04 16.86 -5.06
CA THR A 37 9.80 17.17 -5.78
C THR A 37 9.19 15.89 -6.33
N ILE A 38 7.88 15.72 -6.15
CA ILE A 38 7.12 14.57 -6.65
C ILE A 38 6.01 15.07 -7.55
N LEU A 39 5.99 14.56 -8.78
CA LEU A 39 4.87 14.72 -9.72
C LEU A 39 3.84 13.62 -9.44
N VAL A 40 2.62 14.02 -9.08
CA VAL A 40 1.53 13.08 -8.85
C VAL A 40 0.76 12.88 -10.15
N LEU A 41 0.81 11.67 -10.68
CA LEU A 41 0.08 11.28 -11.88
C LEU A 41 -1.37 10.90 -11.55
N PRO A 42 -2.31 11.04 -12.51
CA PRO A 42 -3.67 10.58 -12.31
C PRO A 42 -3.68 9.07 -12.07
N PRO A 43 -4.41 8.60 -11.03
CA PRO A 43 -4.41 7.20 -10.67
C PRO A 43 -5.21 6.37 -11.70
N ALA A 44 -4.73 5.17 -11.99
CA ALA A 44 -5.50 4.19 -12.76
C ALA A 44 -6.69 3.69 -11.92
N ASN A 45 -7.91 3.87 -12.40
CA ASN A 45 -9.10 3.35 -11.73
C ASN A 45 -9.36 1.89 -12.13
N LYS A 46 -9.29 0.98 -11.17
CA LYS A 46 -9.63 -0.45 -11.36
C LYS A 46 -10.92 -0.85 -10.63
N THR A 47 -11.74 0.13 -10.28
CA THR A 47 -13.00 -0.04 -9.54
C THR A 47 -14.18 0.39 -10.39
N THR A 48 -15.40 0.13 -9.91
CA THR A 48 -16.64 0.62 -10.54
C THR A 48 -17.01 2.05 -10.13
N ALA A 49 -16.31 2.64 -9.15
CA ALA A 49 -16.61 3.98 -8.65
C ALA A 49 -15.98 5.04 -9.58
N VAL A 50 -16.83 5.79 -10.30
CA VAL A 50 -16.39 6.83 -11.25
C VAL A 50 -15.62 7.96 -10.56
N ASP A 51 -15.99 8.30 -9.33
CA ASP A 51 -15.39 9.42 -8.58
C ASP A 51 -14.09 9.05 -7.85
N ALA A 52 -13.60 7.80 -7.97
CA ALA A 52 -12.41 7.37 -7.25
C ALA A 52 -11.15 8.19 -7.63
N PRO A 53 -10.84 8.48 -8.90
CA PRO A 53 -9.69 9.30 -9.27
C PRO A 53 -9.69 10.73 -8.72
N PRO A 54 -10.76 11.55 -8.87
CA PRO A 54 -10.77 12.90 -8.33
C PRO A 54 -10.70 12.91 -6.79
N ILE A 55 -11.37 11.96 -6.12
CA ILE A 55 -11.29 11.82 -4.66
C ILE A 55 -9.86 11.51 -4.21
N PHE A 56 -9.18 10.58 -4.89
CA PHE A 56 -7.79 10.26 -4.58
C PHE A 56 -6.86 11.47 -4.74
N LEU A 57 -7.01 12.23 -5.83
CA LEU A 57 -6.15 13.37 -6.12
C LEU A 57 -6.32 14.51 -5.10
N THR A 58 -7.50 14.67 -4.50
CA THR A 58 -7.73 15.68 -3.44
C THR A 58 -7.09 15.32 -2.10
N THR A 59 -6.73 14.05 -1.88
CA THR A 59 -6.25 13.55 -0.58
C THR A 59 -4.77 13.18 -0.58
N VAL A 60 -4.22 12.79 -1.73
CA VAL A 60 -2.86 12.25 -1.87
C VAL A 60 -1.75 13.26 -1.59
N THR A 61 -1.99 14.56 -1.75
CA THR A 61 -0.99 15.62 -1.54
C THR A 61 -0.51 15.67 -0.08
N ARG A 62 -1.45 15.65 0.88
CA ARG A 62 -1.16 15.81 2.32
C ARG A 62 -0.13 14.82 2.88
N PRO A 63 -0.19 13.50 2.63
CA PRO A 63 0.79 12.56 3.17
C PRO A 63 2.20 12.72 2.60
N PHE A 64 2.35 13.32 1.40
CA PHE A 64 3.65 13.62 0.81
C PHE A 64 4.23 14.92 1.35
N GLU A 65 3.42 15.98 1.48
CA GLU A 65 3.84 17.23 2.10
C GLU A 65 4.32 17.01 3.55
N LYS A 66 3.61 16.19 4.32
CA LYS A 66 4.00 15.83 5.70
C LYS A 66 5.35 15.09 5.79
N ARG A 67 5.82 14.51 4.69
CA ARG A 67 7.13 13.87 4.58
C ARG A 67 8.21 14.82 4.05
N GLY A 68 7.86 16.08 3.76
CA GLY A 68 8.81 17.12 3.32
C GLY A 68 8.99 17.23 1.80
N TYR A 69 8.11 16.62 1.00
CA TYR A 69 8.18 16.71 -0.46
C TYR A 69 7.41 17.92 -0.99
N TYR A 70 7.94 18.56 -2.03
CA TYR A 70 7.19 19.49 -2.88
C TYR A 70 6.31 18.68 -3.85
N VAL A 71 5.00 18.85 -3.77
CA VAL A 71 4.04 18.07 -4.57
C VAL A 71 3.53 18.90 -5.74
N ILE A 72 3.61 18.37 -6.95
CA ILE A 72 3.05 18.98 -8.15
C ILE A 72 1.82 18.14 -8.58
N PRO A 73 0.59 18.63 -8.34
CA PRO A 73 -0.59 18.02 -8.91
C PRO A 73 -0.72 18.34 -10.41
N ILE A 74 -1.29 17.41 -11.17
CA ILE A 74 -1.55 17.57 -12.62
C ILE A 74 -2.58 18.65 -12.99
N TYR A 75 -3.43 19.09 -12.07
CA TYR A 75 -4.51 20.06 -12.36
C TYR A 75 -4.05 21.52 -12.52
N ILE A 76 -2.74 21.78 -12.47
CA ILE A 76 -2.13 23.12 -12.57
C ILE A 76 -1.13 23.23 -13.74
N ALA A 77 -1.20 22.32 -14.71
CA ALA A 77 -0.47 22.43 -15.98
C ALA A 77 -1.38 22.92 -17.11
#